data_AF-A0ABD0BFT8-F1
#
_entry.id   AF-A0ABD0BFT8-F1
#
_cell.length_a   1.000
_cell.length_b   1.000
_cell.length_c   1.000
_cell.angle_alpha   90.00
_cell.angle_beta   90.00
_cell.angle_gamma   90.00
#
_symmetry.space_group_name_H-M   'P 1'
#
loop_
_entity.id
_entity.type
_entity.pdbx_description
1 polymer ?
#
loop_
_entity_poly.entity_id
_entity_poly.type
_entity_poly.pdbx_seq_one_letter_code
_entity_poly.pdbx_strand_id
1 'polypeptide(L)'
;MSLAASSADKKSQHTVRIWTLIGLIIGSTVGSGIFSLPQNIASVAAPGAMFIGWVIAGVGMLAVAFVFQILAHRKPHLDSGVYSYVRAGLGDFIGFTSGWGYWLGSVIAQVGYATLFFSTLGHYIPLFNTDHRLASAIAVSLMTWLIFAVLSLGIKQAAFMNAVTTVAKLLPILAFIILVMFLGFSWDKFTFDFWGNSTGASVFDQVQGIMLFTVWVFIGVEGASVYSKQARTRADVGRATVFGFFTVLLLLVTVATLSYGVLTREELAALPNNSMAYVLEAVVGPWGAGLVSIGLCLSVLGAYVSWQMLCAEPVAMMAFDGLLPRQLGKINASGAPWVAQLISTAVIQLWVIVFFINQTTYVSMVQLATVLYLVPYVFSAFYLILLATRGKGISHPAAGTRFDDSGPEVSHKENRRHLAVALLAFVYSLWLFYAADLKYVLFGALAVLPGLIPYVGTRLYKKEPVFNAFEWVVVSLIAVAGCYGIYGIITGTMSL
;
A
#
# COMPACT_ATOMS: atom_id res chain seq x y z
N MET A 1 -28.04 -18.51 -34.53
CA MET A 1 -26.61 -18.44 -34.94
C MET A 1 -25.82 -17.58 -33.94
N SER A 2 -25.55 -17.85 -32.67
CA SER A 2 -25.52 -18.98 -31.73
C SER A 2 -24.48 -20.08 -31.98
N LEU A 3 -23.44 -20.07 -31.14
CA LEU A 3 -22.57 -21.18 -30.68
C LEU A 3 -21.26 -21.55 -31.41
N ALA A 4 -20.69 -20.74 -32.31
CA ALA A 4 -19.41 -21.09 -32.96
C ALA A 4 -18.21 -20.15 -32.68
N ALA A 5 -18.38 -19.01 -32.00
CA ALA A 5 -17.30 -18.02 -31.81
C ALA A 5 -16.59 -18.09 -30.44
N SER A 6 -16.89 -19.09 -29.58
CA SER A 6 -16.41 -19.12 -28.18
C SER A 6 -15.15 -19.97 -27.93
N SER A 7 -14.58 -20.64 -28.94
CA SER A 7 -13.49 -21.60 -28.71
C SER A 7 -12.09 -21.12 -29.14
N ALA A 8 -11.97 -19.99 -29.85
CA ALA A 8 -10.69 -19.54 -30.39
C ALA A 8 -9.93 -18.53 -29.51
N ASP A 9 -10.58 -17.85 -28.57
CA ASP A 9 -9.98 -16.72 -27.82
C ASP A 9 -9.39 -17.07 -26.44
N LYS A 10 -9.41 -18.35 -26.03
CA LYS A 10 -8.88 -18.80 -24.72
C LYS A 10 -7.39 -19.17 -24.72
N LYS A 11 -6.63 -18.93 -25.79
CA LYS A 11 -5.29 -19.50 -25.99
C LYS A 11 -4.08 -18.57 -25.75
N SER A 12 -4.24 -17.37 -25.18
CA SER A 12 -3.08 -16.47 -24.93
C SER A 12 -2.72 -16.17 -23.45
N GLN A 13 -3.37 -16.81 -22.47
CA GLN A 13 -3.29 -16.34 -21.07
C GLN A 13 -1.99 -16.67 -20.29
N HIS A 14 -1.07 -17.51 -20.77
CA HIS A 14 0.15 -17.90 -20.00
C HIS A 14 1.46 -17.57 -20.73
N THR A 15 1.75 -16.29 -20.95
CA THR A 15 2.90 -15.86 -21.79
C THR A 15 3.93 -15.00 -21.07
N VAL A 16 3.65 -14.53 -19.85
CA VAL A 16 4.55 -13.61 -19.15
C VAL A 16 5.76 -14.37 -18.60
N ARG A 17 6.97 -13.93 -18.99
CA ARG A 17 8.26 -14.49 -18.57
C ARG A 17 8.63 -14.01 -17.17
N ILE A 18 9.44 -14.80 -16.47
CA ILE A 18 9.91 -14.50 -15.10
C ILE A 18 10.53 -13.10 -14.96
N TRP A 19 11.34 -12.64 -15.92
CA TRP A 19 11.97 -11.31 -15.87
C TRP A 19 10.96 -10.17 -15.95
N THR A 20 9.89 -10.36 -16.73
CA THR A 20 8.79 -9.41 -16.80
C THR A 20 8.02 -9.39 -15.48
N LEU A 21 7.78 -10.54 -14.86
CA LEU A 21 7.15 -10.62 -13.53
C LEU A 21 8.00 -9.93 -12.46
N ILE A 22 9.32 -10.13 -12.46
CA ILE A 22 10.25 -9.45 -11.54
C ILE A 22 10.15 -7.93 -11.74
N GLY A 23 10.21 -7.46 -12.98
CA GLY A 23 10.09 -6.03 -13.30
C GLY A 23 8.76 -5.42 -12.88
N LEU A 24 7.66 -6.17 -13.03
CA LEU A 24 6.33 -5.74 -12.58
C LEU A 24 6.27 -5.59 -11.06
N ILE A 25 6.85 -6.54 -10.31
CA ILE A 25 6.90 -6.49 -8.85
C ILE A 25 7.76 -5.32 -8.36
N ILE A 26 8.94 -5.13 -8.95
CA ILE A 26 9.79 -3.97 -8.64
C ILE A 26 9.04 -2.67 -8.96
N GLY A 27 8.38 -2.58 -10.11
CA GLY A 27 7.65 -1.39 -10.53
C GLY A 27 6.42 -1.06 -9.68
N SER A 28 5.73 -2.09 -9.18
CA SER A 28 4.54 -1.92 -8.32
C SER A 28 4.90 -1.58 -6.88
N THR A 29 6.01 -2.11 -6.35
CA THR A 29 6.44 -1.87 -4.96
C THR A 29 7.30 -0.60 -4.83
N VAL A 30 8.19 -0.31 -5.79
CA VAL A 30 9.03 0.91 -5.75
C VAL A 30 8.16 2.13 -6.11
N GLY A 31 7.61 2.74 -5.08
CA GLY A 31 6.76 3.94 -5.16
C GLY A 31 7.48 5.23 -4.76
N SER A 32 6.73 6.13 -4.14
CA SER A 32 7.25 7.42 -3.65
C SER A 32 8.11 7.30 -2.39
N GLY A 33 7.85 6.28 -1.56
CA GLY A 33 8.44 6.19 -0.23
C GLY A 33 9.96 5.97 -0.21
N ILE A 34 10.57 5.47 -1.29
CA ILE A 34 12.03 5.36 -1.37
C ILE A 34 12.71 6.73 -1.40
N PHE A 35 12.07 7.74 -1.98
CA PHE A 35 12.63 9.10 -2.08
C PHE A 35 12.56 9.87 -0.76
N SER A 36 11.66 9.48 0.15
CA SER A 36 11.51 10.03 1.49
C SER A 36 12.16 9.17 2.59
N LEU A 37 12.66 7.99 2.21
CA LEU A 37 13.18 6.98 3.12
C LEU A 37 14.29 7.47 4.07
N PRO A 38 15.27 8.28 3.62
CA PRO A 38 16.32 8.77 4.52
C PRO A 38 15.78 9.51 5.74
N GLN A 39 14.89 10.47 5.52
CA GLN A 39 14.27 11.25 6.58
C GLN A 39 13.29 10.43 7.42
N ASN A 40 12.44 9.62 6.78
CA ASN A 40 11.45 8.82 7.49
C ASN A 40 12.11 7.91 8.52
N ILE A 41 13.17 7.19 8.14
CA ILE A 41 13.88 6.28 9.07
C ILE A 41 14.65 7.07 10.13
N ALA A 42 15.36 8.14 9.74
CA ALA A 42 16.15 8.94 10.68
C ALA A 42 15.32 9.65 11.74
N SER A 43 14.07 9.97 11.41
CA SER A 43 13.13 10.58 12.37
C SER A 43 12.87 9.69 13.60
N VAL A 44 13.06 8.38 13.49
CA VAL A 44 12.66 7.42 14.53
C VAL A 44 13.75 6.42 14.94
N ALA A 45 14.78 6.20 14.12
CA ALA A 45 15.80 5.20 14.41
C ALA A 45 17.21 5.63 13.99
N ALA A 46 18.21 5.08 14.67
CA ALA A 46 19.61 5.10 14.27
C ALA A 46 19.97 3.89 13.39
N PRO A 47 21.17 3.85 12.77
CA PRO A 47 21.56 2.80 11.83
C PRO A 47 21.41 1.36 12.36
N GLY A 48 21.82 1.09 13.60
CA GLY A 48 21.74 -0.23 14.21
C GLY A 48 20.31 -0.73 14.37
N ALA A 49 19.42 0.13 14.90
CA ALA A 49 17.99 -0.18 15.00
C ALA A 49 17.33 -0.32 13.61
N MET A 50 17.75 0.51 12.64
CA MET A 50 17.30 0.44 11.26
C MET A 50 17.55 -0.95 10.65
N PHE A 51 18.75 -1.54 10.80
CA PHE A 51 19.02 -2.88 10.26
C PHE A 51 18.15 -3.96 10.88
N ILE A 52 17.95 -3.91 12.20
CA ILE A 52 17.06 -4.86 12.89
C ILE A 52 15.65 -4.73 12.30
N GLY A 53 15.13 -3.50 12.19
CA GLY A 53 13.80 -3.31 11.64
C GLY A 53 13.69 -3.73 10.17
N TRP A 54 14.71 -3.54 9.33
CA TRP A 54 14.72 -4.07 7.96
C TRP A 54 14.73 -5.60 7.90
N VAL A 55 15.44 -6.27 8.82
CA VAL A 55 15.41 -7.73 8.91
C VAL A 55 14.00 -8.20 9.27
N ILE A 56 13.36 -7.59 10.28
CA ILE A 56 12.03 -8.02 10.69
C ILE A 56 10.99 -7.69 9.61
N ALA A 57 11.05 -6.50 9.02
CA ALA A 57 10.19 -6.11 7.91
C ALA A 57 10.41 -7.00 6.68
N GLY A 58 11.66 -7.34 6.36
CA GLY A 58 12.03 -8.24 5.27
C GLY A 58 11.43 -9.63 5.45
N VAL A 59 11.58 -10.22 6.64
CA VAL A 59 11.00 -11.54 6.96
C VAL A 59 9.47 -11.48 6.97
N GLY A 60 8.89 -10.45 7.61
CA GLY A 60 7.46 -10.29 7.77
C GLY A 60 6.73 -10.01 6.46
N MET A 61 7.18 -9.03 5.67
CA MET A 61 6.58 -8.68 4.40
C MET A 61 6.75 -9.79 3.35
N LEU A 62 7.86 -10.54 3.38
CA LEU A 62 8.02 -11.71 2.52
C LEU A 62 7.01 -12.81 2.89
N ALA A 63 6.75 -13.01 4.20
CA ALA A 63 5.72 -13.93 4.65
C ALA A 63 4.32 -13.49 4.17
N VAL A 64 3.99 -12.20 4.25
CA VAL A 64 2.74 -11.64 3.72
C VAL A 64 2.63 -11.84 2.20
N ALA A 65 3.71 -11.59 1.45
CA ALA A 65 3.74 -11.82 0.01
C ALA A 65 3.46 -13.30 -0.33
N PHE A 66 4.07 -14.23 0.43
CA PHE A 66 3.79 -15.65 0.28
C PHE A 66 2.36 -16.04 0.69
N VAL A 67 1.75 -15.39 1.68
CA VAL A 67 0.33 -15.61 2.00
C VAL A 67 -0.53 -15.34 0.77
N PHE A 68 -0.37 -14.18 0.12
CA PHE A 68 -1.14 -13.86 -1.09
C PHE A 68 -0.84 -14.79 -2.25
N GLN A 69 0.43 -15.16 -2.45
CA GLN A 69 0.80 -16.14 -3.46
C GLN A 69 0.13 -17.49 -3.18
N ILE A 70 0.22 -18.02 -1.97
CA ILE A 70 -0.35 -19.32 -1.59
C ILE A 70 -1.86 -19.30 -1.73
N LEU A 71 -2.53 -18.22 -1.33
CA LEU A 71 -3.97 -18.06 -1.44
C LEU A 71 -4.41 -18.02 -2.92
N ALA A 72 -3.70 -17.30 -3.78
CA ALA A 72 -3.96 -17.30 -5.23
C ALA A 72 -3.83 -18.71 -5.85
N HIS A 73 -2.97 -19.57 -5.30
CA HIS A 73 -2.83 -20.95 -5.75
C HIS A 73 -3.92 -21.87 -5.17
N ARG A 74 -4.27 -21.70 -3.89
CA ARG A 74 -5.27 -22.52 -3.21
C ARG A 74 -6.69 -22.17 -3.61
N LYS A 75 -6.93 -20.93 -4.05
CA LYS A 75 -8.23 -20.38 -4.41
C LYS A 75 -8.11 -19.58 -5.71
N PRO A 76 -7.83 -20.25 -6.85
CA PRO A 76 -7.55 -19.57 -8.13
C PRO A 76 -8.76 -18.85 -8.73
N HIS A 77 -9.96 -19.12 -8.23
CA HIS A 77 -11.23 -18.52 -8.65
C HIS A 77 -11.57 -17.22 -7.91
N LEU A 78 -10.79 -16.87 -6.87
CA LEU A 78 -10.97 -15.62 -6.13
C LEU A 78 -10.27 -14.49 -6.87
N ASP A 79 -11.09 -13.75 -7.63
CA ASP A 79 -10.62 -12.80 -8.64
C ASP A 79 -10.73 -11.35 -8.19
N SER A 80 -11.43 -11.07 -7.08
CA SER A 80 -11.77 -9.72 -6.62
C SER A 80 -10.65 -9.03 -5.82
N GLY A 81 -9.38 -9.36 -6.08
CA GLY A 81 -8.23 -8.75 -5.41
C GLY A 81 -8.07 -9.14 -3.94
N VAL A 82 -7.34 -8.33 -3.18
CA VAL A 82 -6.83 -8.63 -1.83
C VAL A 82 -7.94 -8.98 -0.83
N TYR A 83 -9.12 -8.36 -0.93
CA TYR A 83 -10.23 -8.57 -0.01
C TYR A 83 -11.03 -9.86 -0.28
N SER A 84 -10.93 -10.42 -1.49
CA SER A 84 -11.68 -11.62 -1.89
C SER A 84 -11.34 -12.84 -1.01
N TYR A 85 -10.06 -12.99 -0.67
CA TYR A 85 -9.59 -14.03 0.25
C TYR A 85 -10.13 -13.87 1.65
N VAL A 86 -10.18 -12.62 2.14
CA VAL A 86 -10.74 -12.30 3.46
C VAL A 86 -12.23 -12.60 3.48
N ARG A 87 -12.95 -12.21 2.44
CA ARG A 87 -14.37 -12.49 2.27
C ARG A 87 -14.66 -14.00 2.27
N ALA A 88 -13.89 -14.76 1.50
CA ALA A 88 -13.99 -16.21 1.44
C ALA A 88 -13.71 -16.89 2.78
N GLY A 89 -12.77 -16.33 3.55
CA GLY A 89 -12.36 -16.89 4.82
C GLY A 89 -13.24 -16.57 6.00
N LEU A 90 -13.75 -15.34 6.05
CA LEU A 90 -14.30 -14.77 7.28
C LEU A 90 -15.68 -14.13 7.10
N GLY A 91 -16.22 -14.13 5.89
CA GLY A 91 -17.56 -13.64 5.60
C GLY A 91 -17.57 -12.25 4.97
N ASP A 92 -18.77 -11.84 4.57
CA ASP A 92 -19.00 -10.65 3.76
C ASP A 92 -18.64 -9.35 4.48
N PHE A 93 -18.93 -9.19 5.79
CA PHE A 93 -18.62 -7.94 6.48
C PHE A 93 -17.11 -7.75 6.69
N ILE A 94 -16.38 -8.81 7.05
CA ILE A 94 -14.92 -8.70 7.18
C ILE A 94 -14.27 -8.51 5.81
N GLY A 95 -14.76 -9.21 4.79
CA GLY A 95 -14.38 -8.95 3.40
C GLY A 95 -14.61 -7.50 3.01
N PHE A 96 -15.78 -6.94 3.34
CA PHE A 96 -16.10 -5.54 3.10
C PHE A 96 -15.15 -4.60 3.85
N THR A 97 -14.97 -4.75 5.16
CA THR A 97 -14.08 -3.87 5.95
C THR A 97 -12.62 -3.95 5.48
N SER A 98 -12.16 -5.13 5.07
CA SER A 98 -10.85 -5.33 4.45
C SER A 98 -10.72 -4.59 3.12
N GLY A 99 -11.70 -4.73 2.22
CA GLY A 99 -11.70 -4.02 0.93
C GLY A 99 -11.87 -2.51 1.08
N TRP A 100 -12.70 -2.08 2.02
CA TRP A 100 -12.95 -0.68 2.35
C TRP A 100 -11.72 -0.03 2.98
N GLY A 101 -11.04 -0.72 3.92
CA GLY A 101 -9.77 -0.28 4.49
C GLY A 101 -8.69 -0.14 3.41
N TYR A 102 -8.51 -1.16 2.56
CA TYR A 102 -7.58 -1.10 1.43
C TYR A 102 -7.87 0.07 0.48
N TRP A 103 -9.14 0.30 0.16
CA TRP A 103 -9.57 1.43 -0.67
C TRP A 103 -9.30 2.78 -0.01
N LEU A 104 -9.64 2.95 1.27
CA LEU A 104 -9.35 4.18 2.02
C LEU A 104 -7.85 4.43 2.15
N GLY A 105 -7.05 3.40 2.42
CA GLY A 105 -5.59 3.48 2.44
C GLY A 105 -5.06 3.96 1.09
N SER A 106 -5.61 3.45 -0.01
CA SER A 106 -5.26 3.89 -1.37
C SER A 106 -5.66 5.34 -1.63
N VAL A 107 -6.84 5.76 -1.20
CA VAL A 107 -7.29 7.16 -1.30
C VAL A 107 -6.36 8.10 -0.52
N ILE A 108 -5.96 7.75 0.69
CA ILE A 108 -5.04 8.57 1.51
C ILE A 108 -3.63 8.57 0.90
N ALA A 109 -3.17 7.43 0.37
CA ALA A 109 -1.90 7.32 -0.34
C ALA A 109 -1.83 8.26 -1.55
N GLN A 110 -2.94 8.41 -2.30
CA GLN A 110 -3.03 9.38 -3.40
C GLN A 110 -2.78 10.81 -2.92
N VAL A 111 -3.37 11.22 -1.79
CA VAL A 111 -3.11 12.54 -1.22
C VAL A 111 -1.63 12.69 -0.84
N GLY A 112 -1.03 11.67 -0.24
CA GLY A 112 0.40 11.65 0.07
C GLY A 112 1.30 11.78 -1.17
N TYR A 113 0.97 11.10 -2.27
CA TYR A 113 1.68 11.22 -3.55
C TYR A 113 1.57 12.63 -4.13
N ALA A 114 0.38 13.20 -4.20
CA ALA A 114 0.21 14.55 -4.73
C ALA A 114 0.93 15.60 -3.86
N THR A 115 0.83 15.47 -2.52
CA THR A 115 1.53 16.35 -1.59
C THR A 115 3.05 16.25 -1.76
N LEU A 116 3.61 15.04 -1.90
CA LEU A 116 5.05 14.88 -2.13
C LEU A 116 5.50 15.48 -3.47
N PHE A 117 4.69 15.31 -4.53
CA PHE A 117 4.94 15.90 -5.84
C PHE A 117 5.01 17.43 -5.77
N PHE A 118 3.97 18.08 -5.21
CA PHE A 118 3.93 19.54 -5.11
C PHE A 118 4.92 20.09 -4.07
N SER A 119 5.19 19.36 -2.99
CA SER A 119 6.25 19.74 -2.03
C SER A 119 7.63 19.73 -2.68
N THR A 120 7.90 18.77 -3.58
CA THR A 120 9.16 18.71 -4.33
C THR A 120 9.25 19.86 -5.33
N LEU A 121 8.15 20.14 -6.05
CA LEU A 121 8.08 21.31 -6.93
C LEU A 121 8.22 22.63 -6.17
N GLY A 122 7.68 22.73 -4.96
CA GLY A 122 7.73 23.92 -4.11
C GLY A 122 9.14 24.36 -3.72
N HIS A 123 10.11 23.45 -3.79
CA HIS A 123 11.52 23.79 -3.61
C HIS A 123 12.08 24.65 -4.75
N TYR A 124 11.58 24.44 -5.98
CA TYR A 124 12.04 25.13 -7.19
C TYR A 124 11.07 26.22 -7.68
N ILE A 125 9.79 26.09 -7.33
CA ILE A 125 8.71 26.97 -7.75
C ILE A 125 8.04 27.55 -6.48
N PRO A 126 8.30 28.83 -6.14
CA PRO A 126 7.83 29.44 -4.89
C PRO A 126 6.31 29.36 -4.67
N LEU A 127 5.51 29.26 -5.74
CA LEU A 127 4.06 29.13 -5.69
C LEU A 127 3.59 27.89 -4.91
N PHE A 128 4.39 26.82 -4.85
CA PHE A 128 4.03 25.58 -4.17
C PHE A 128 4.77 25.38 -2.85
N ASN A 129 5.46 26.41 -2.36
CA ASN A 129 6.17 26.34 -1.08
C ASN A 129 5.19 26.27 0.11
N THR A 130 5.74 26.11 1.32
CA THR A 130 4.98 26.00 2.57
C THR A 130 4.20 27.26 2.96
N ASP A 131 4.52 28.41 2.37
CA ASP A 131 3.84 29.69 2.63
C ASP A 131 2.54 29.80 1.82
N HIS A 132 2.50 29.17 0.63
CA HIS A 132 1.37 29.19 -0.29
C HIS A 132 0.54 27.90 -0.23
N ARG A 133 0.22 27.41 0.98
CA ARG A 133 -0.47 26.12 1.18
C ARG A 133 -1.79 26.01 0.42
N LEU A 134 -2.55 27.09 0.34
CA LEU A 134 -3.80 27.12 -0.42
C LEU A 134 -3.55 26.90 -1.92
N ALA A 135 -2.49 27.48 -2.48
CA ALA A 135 -2.12 27.26 -3.87
C ALA A 135 -1.73 25.79 -4.10
N SER A 136 -0.96 25.18 -3.20
CA SER A 136 -0.64 23.74 -3.24
C SER A 136 -1.90 22.88 -3.12
N ALA A 137 -2.84 23.21 -2.24
CA ALA A 137 -4.12 22.49 -2.09
C ALA A 137 -4.96 22.53 -3.37
N ILE A 138 -5.06 23.72 -3.97
CA ILE A 138 -5.76 23.93 -5.25
C ILE A 138 -5.07 23.14 -6.36
N ALA A 139 -3.73 23.16 -6.44
CA ALA A 139 -2.99 22.44 -7.45
C ALA A 139 -3.12 20.91 -7.33
N VAL A 140 -3.08 20.38 -6.10
CA VAL A 140 -3.37 18.98 -5.79
C VAL A 140 -4.79 18.61 -6.25
N SER A 141 -5.78 19.44 -5.92
CA SER A 141 -7.18 19.24 -6.33
C SER A 141 -7.32 19.24 -7.87
N LEU A 142 -6.78 20.24 -8.55
CA LEU A 142 -6.83 20.35 -10.01
C LEU A 142 -6.17 19.14 -10.68
N MET A 143 -5.01 18.71 -10.20
CA MET A 143 -4.33 17.51 -10.71
C MET A 143 -5.20 16.25 -10.52
N THR A 144 -5.79 16.09 -9.34
CA THR A 144 -6.67 14.97 -8.99
C THR A 144 -7.86 14.86 -9.96
N TRP A 145 -8.57 15.98 -10.18
CA TRP A 145 -9.73 16.04 -11.07
C TRP A 145 -9.38 15.92 -12.55
N LEU A 146 -8.24 16.48 -12.97
CA LEU A 146 -7.73 16.33 -14.34
C LEU A 146 -7.43 14.85 -14.64
N ILE A 147 -6.74 14.17 -13.73
CA ILE A 147 -6.43 12.74 -13.88
C ILE A 147 -7.73 11.91 -13.89
N PHE A 148 -8.69 12.22 -13.03
CA PHE A 148 -10.02 11.61 -13.07
C PHE A 148 -10.70 11.77 -14.44
N ALA A 149 -10.69 12.97 -15.02
CA ALA A 149 -11.30 13.25 -16.32
C ALA A 149 -10.63 12.42 -17.43
N VAL A 150 -9.30 12.42 -17.49
CA VAL A 150 -8.51 11.64 -18.46
C VAL A 150 -8.81 10.14 -18.36
N LEU A 151 -8.83 9.60 -17.14
CA LEU A 151 -9.12 8.18 -16.91
C LEU A 151 -10.57 7.83 -17.24
N SER A 152 -11.51 8.73 -16.95
CA SER A 152 -12.93 8.53 -17.27
C SER A 152 -13.21 8.55 -18.77
N LEU A 153 -12.38 9.23 -19.57
CA LEU A 153 -12.46 9.15 -21.03
C LEU A 153 -11.97 7.78 -21.58
N GLY A 154 -11.37 6.94 -20.73
CA GLY A 154 -10.83 5.64 -21.09
C GLY A 154 -9.54 5.73 -21.88
N ILE A 155 -8.79 6.83 -21.72
CA ILE A 155 -7.42 6.95 -22.20
C ILE A 155 -6.57 5.97 -21.40
N LYS A 156 -6.46 4.74 -21.92
CA LYS A 156 -5.62 3.69 -21.34
C LYS A 156 -4.17 4.14 -21.51
N GLN A 157 -3.46 4.32 -20.40
CA GLN A 157 -2.04 4.66 -20.45
C GLN A 157 -1.29 3.63 -21.30
N ALA A 158 -0.57 4.12 -22.30
CA ALA A 158 0.22 3.27 -23.19
C ALA A 158 1.47 2.74 -22.46
N ALA A 159 2.02 1.62 -22.95
CA ALA A 159 3.27 1.03 -22.47
C ALA A 159 4.44 2.06 -22.38
N PHE A 160 4.42 3.10 -23.22
CA PHE A 160 5.36 4.21 -23.18
C PHE A 160 5.38 4.94 -21.84
N MET A 161 4.22 5.24 -21.25
CA MET A 161 4.16 5.91 -19.94
C MET A 161 4.75 5.02 -18.85
N ASN A 162 4.52 3.71 -18.89
CA ASN A 162 5.09 2.78 -17.91
C ASN A 162 6.63 2.65 -18.04
N ALA A 163 7.15 2.70 -19.26
CA ALA A 163 8.60 2.70 -19.49
C ALA A 163 9.25 4.00 -18.98
N VAL A 164 8.64 5.15 -19.28
CA VAL A 164 9.11 6.46 -18.79
C VAL A 164 9.09 6.51 -17.27
N THR A 165 8.02 6.07 -16.63
CA THR A 165 7.94 6.06 -15.16
C THR A 165 8.97 5.13 -14.56
N THR A 166 9.19 3.95 -15.13
CA THR A 166 10.21 2.99 -14.68
C THR A 166 11.62 3.60 -14.74
N VAL A 167 11.99 4.22 -15.86
CA VAL A 167 13.29 4.90 -16.01
C VAL A 167 13.39 6.07 -15.03
N ALA A 168 12.31 6.86 -14.89
CA ALA A 168 12.26 7.98 -13.97
C ALA A 168 12.42 7.57 -12.50
N LYS A 169 12.05 6.35 -12.11
CA LYS A 169 12.35 5.84 -10.76
C LYS A 169 13.77 5.30 -10.67
N LEU A 170 14.13 4.36 -11.55
CA LEU A 170 15.36 3.57 -11.38
C LEU A 170 16.63 4.40 -11.63
N LEU A 171 16.61 5.30 -12.60
CA LEU A 171 17.79 6.10 -12.94
C LEU A 171 18.29 6.97 -11.77
N PRO A 172 17.46 7.82 -11.12
CA PRO A 172 17.92 8.61 -9.97
C PRO A 172 18.28 7.72 -8.78
N ILE A 173 17.61 6.58 -8.57
CA ILE A 173 17.94 5.65 -7.48
C ILE A 173 19.31 5.03 -7.69
N LEU A 174 19.60 4.54 -8.90
CA LEU A 174 20.91 3.96 -9.22
C LEU A 174 22.01 5.02 -9.20
N ALA A 175 21.73 6.22 -9.72
CA ALA A 175 22.67 7.34 -9.66
C ALA A 175 22.99 7.72 -8.21
N PHE A 176 21.97 7.81 -7.35
CA PHE A 176 22.15 8.03 -5.91
C PHE A 176 23.05 6.96 -5.29
N ILE A 177 22.72 5.67 -5.50
CA ILE A 177 23.48 4.56 -4.91
C ILE A 177 24.96 4.64 -5.33
N ILE A 178 25.23 4.79 -6.63
CA ILE A 178 26.59 4.81 -7.17
C ILE A 178 27.34 6.06 -6.66
N LEU A 179 26.78 7.25 -6.82
CA LEU A 179 27.45 8.50 -6.47
C LEU A 179 27.71 8.60 -4.97
N VAL A 180 26.73 8.24 -4.13
CA VAL A 180 26.92 8.26 -2.68
C VAL A 180 27.95 7.21 -2.26
N MET A 181 27.87 5.99 -2.78
CA MET A 181 28.81 4.91 -2.43
C MET A 181 30.26 5.26 -2.74
N PHE A 182 30.53 5.88 -3.89
CA PHE A 182 31.90 6.16 -4.33
C PHE A 182 32.43 7.56 -3.95
N LEU A 183 31.55 8.55 -3.76
CA LEU A 183 31.96 9.94 -3.56
C LEU A 183 31.55 10.52 -2.20
N GLY A 184 30.51 9.98 -1.55
CA GLY A 184 29.89 10.60 -0.39
C GLY A 184 29.93 9.80 0.91
N PHE A 185 30.16 8.49 0.84
CA PHE A 185 30.01 7.60 1.98
C PHE A 185 31.19 7.69 2.95
N SER A 186 30.91 8.09 4.19
CA SER A 186 31.85 8.11 5.31
C SER A 186 31.49 7.06 6.35
N TRP A 187 32.44 6.17 6.66
CA TRP A 187 32.28 5.17 7.70
C TRP A 187 32.15 5.78 9.10
N ASP A 188 32.88 6.87 9.36
CA ASP A 188 32.85 7.58 10.64
C ASP A 188 31.46 8.18 10.91
N LYS A 189 30.84 8.79 9.89
CA LYS A 189 29.46 9.30 10.00
C LYS A 189 28.44 8.18 10.18
N PHE A 190 28.58 7.10 9.41
CA PHE A 190 27.66 5.96 9.49
C PHE A 190 27.70 5.26 10.86
N THR A 191 28.87 5.16 11.48
CA THR A 191 29.03 4.54 12.80
C THR A 191 28.83 5.50 13.96
N PHE A 192 28.71 6.80 13.69
CA PHE A 192 28.40 7.81 14.69
C PHE A 192 27.02 7.55 15.30
N ASP A 193 27.00 7.39 16.63
CA ASP A 193 25.82 7.04 17.41
C ASP A 193 24.99 5.89 16.79
N PHE A 194 25.68 4.82 16.39
CA PHE A 194 25.10 3.69 15.66
C PHE A 194 23.82 3.10 16.30
N TRP A 195 23.75 3.11 17.63
CA TRP A 195 22.60 2.59 18.39
C TRP A 195 21.59 3.67 18.80
N GLY A 196 21.84 4.94 18.51
CA GLY A 196 20.92 6.04 18.82
C GLY A 196 20.86 6.40 20.31
N ASN A 197 21.95 6.19 21.05
CA ASN A 197 22.01 6.45 22.49
C ASN A 197 21.76 7.93 22.80
N SER A 198 22.12 8.83 21.89
CA SER A 198 21.86 10.28 22.03
C SER A 198 20.37 10.61 22.12
N THR A 199 19.49 9.75 21.59
CA THR A 199 18.06 10.05 21.47
C THR A 199 17.22 9.64 22.66
N GLY A 200 17.81 8.95 23.64
CA GLY A 200 17.11 8.46 24.82
C GLY A 200 16.07 7.37 24.57
N ALA A 201 15.78 7.03 23.31
CA ALA A 201 14.89 5.95 22.92
C ALA A 201 15.60 4.59 22.94
N SER A 202 14.94 3.57 23.46
CA SER A 202 15.49 2.21 23.42
C SER A 202 15.58 1.70 21.98
N VAL A 203 16.45 0.71 21.73
CA VAL A 203 16.53 0.05 20.41
C VAL A 203 15.17 -0.54 20.02
N PHE A 204 14.39 -1.03 20.98
CA PHE A 204 13.04 -1.54 20.73
C PHE A 204 12.10 -0.45 20.23
N ASP A 205 12.08 0.72 20.88
CA ASP A 205 11.23 1.85 20.46
C ASP A 205 11.61 2.35 19.07
N GLN A 206 12.91 2.39 18.77
CA GLN A 206 13.41 2.77 17.44
C GLN A 206 12.98 1.75 16.37
N VAL A 207 13.14 0.44 16.64
CA VAL A 207 12.68 -0.63 15.75
C VAL A 207 11.16 -0.54 15.55
N GLN A 208 10.40 -0.32 16.61
CA GLN A 208 8.96 -0.14 16.55
C GLN A 208 8.59 1.06 15.66
N GLY A 209 9.27 2.20 15.82
CA GLY A 209 9.02 3.42 15.07
C GLY A 209 9.20 3.28 13.57
N ILE A 210 10.16 2.47 13.10
CA ILE A 210 10.38 2.32 11.65
C ILE A 210 9.35 1.39 10.97
N MET A 211 8.58 0.62 11.73
CA MET A 211 7.76 -0.47 11.19
C MET A 211 6.76 0.00 10.15
N LEU A 212 5.98 1.05 10.43
CA LEU A 212 5.01 1.55 9.46
C LEU A 212 5.66 2.13 8.20
N PHE A 213 6.83 2.74 8.31
CA PHE A 213 7.57 3.21 7.13
C PHE A 213 8.06 2.05 6.27
N THR A 214 8.53 0.96 6.88
CA THR A 214 8.96 -0.23 6.13
C THR A 214 7.79 -0.90 5.42
N VAL A 215 6.61 -0.98 6.06
CA VAL A 215 5.41 -1.51 5.40
C VAL A 215 5.00 -0.61 4.24
N TRP A 216 5.00 0.72 4.46
CA TRP A 216 4.63 1.69 3.43
C TRP A 216 5.38 1.48 2.11
N VAL A 217 6.70 1.27 2.18
CA VAL A 217 7.54 1.06 1.01
C VAL A 217 7.45 -0.36 0.42
N PHE A 218 6.77 -1.29 1.10
CA PHE A 218 6.50 -2.64 0.60
C PHE A 218 5.06 -2.84 0.11
N ILE A 219 4.15 -1.89 0.35
CA ILE A 219 2.79 -1.94 -0.23
C ILE A 219 2.89 -2.04 -1.76
N GLY A 220 2.09 -2.93 -2.33
CA GLY A 220 2.13 -3.28 -3.75
C GLY A 220 2.85 -4.62 -4.01
N VAL A 221 3.47 -5.23 -3.00
CA VAL A 221 4.03 -6.60 -3.09
C VAL A 221 2.95 -7.65 -3.39
N GLU A 222 1.72 -7.43 -2.93
CA GLU A 222 0.53 -8.22 -3.22
C GLU A 222 0.15 -8.22 -4.71
N GLY A 223 0.62 -7.23 -5.48
CA GLY A 223 0.41 -7.14 -6.92
C GLY A 223 0.98 -8.35 -7.68
N ALA A 224 1.98 -9.03 -7.13
CA ALA A 224 2.50 -10.28 -7.68
C ALA A 224 1.40 -11.37 -7.83
N SER A 225 0.45 -11.40 -6.89
CA SER A 225 -0.67 -12.35 -6.91
C SER A 225 -1.64 -12.08 -8.07
N VAL A 226 -1.79 -10.83 -8.49
CA VAL A 226 -2.65 -10.42 -9.62
C VAL A 226 -2.08 -10.95 -10.95
N TYR A 227 -0.77 -10.87 -11.13
CA TYR A 227 -0.10 -11.34 -12.35
C TYR A 227 0.10 -12.87 -12.40
N SER A 228 -0.20 -13.58 -11.31
CA SER A 228 -0.02 -15.04 -11.22
C SER A 228 -0.80 -15.80 -12.31
N LYS A 229 -1.94 -15.27 -12.75
CA LYS A 229 -2.76 -15.83 -13.84
C LYS A 229 -2.11 -15.72 -15.20
N GLN A 230 -1.36 -14.66 -15.44
CA GLN A 230 -0.73 -14.36 -16.73
C GLN A 230 0.65 -15.03 -16.89
N ALA A 231 1.18 -15.57 -15.79
CA ALA A 231 2.49 -16.20 -15.74
C ALA A 231 2.55 -17.50 -16.55
N ARG A 232 3.71 -17.74 -17.17
CA ARG A 232 4.00 -18.95 -17.95
C ARG A 232 3.99 -20.21 -17.07
N THR A 233 4.57 -20.14 -15.88
CA THR A 233 4.56 -21.25 -14.91
C THR A 233 4.32 -20.72 -13.50
N ARG A 234 3.77 -21.59 -12.64
CA ARG A 234 3.56 -21.29 -11.21
C ARG A 234 4.89 -21.11 -10.45
N ALA A 235 5.93 -21.85 -10.86
CA ALA A 235 7.27 -21.71 -10.29
C ALA A 235 7.89 -20.34 -10.61
N ASP A 236 7.59 -19.78 -11.79
CA ASP A 236 8.07 -18.44 -12.17
C ASP A 236 7.45 -17.36 -11.30
N VAL A 237 6.20 -17.50 -10.87
CA VAL A 237 5.54 -16.55 -9.94
C VAL A 237 6.28 -16.53 -8.61
N GLY A 238 6.50 -17.69 -7.98
CA GLY A 238 7.18 -17.75 -6.69
C GLY A 238 8.62 -17.27 -6.75
N ARG A 239 9.36 -17.64 -7.80
CA ARG A 239 10.72 -17.14 -8.02
C ARG A 239 10.73 -15.63 -8.27
N ALA A 240 9.80 -15.11 -9.08
CA ALA A 240 9.69 -13.68 -9.33
C ALA A 240 9.35 -12.90 -8.06
N THR A 241 8.45 -13.40 -7.22
CA THR A 241 8.16 -12.80 -5.91
C THR A 241 9.41 -12.71 -5.05
N VAL A 242 10.17 -13.81 -4.93
CA VAL A 242 11.41 -13.81 -4.13
C VAL A 242 12.47 -12.86 -4.70
N PHE A 243 12.79 -12.97 -5.99
CA PHE A 243 13.81 -12.12 -6.61
C PHE A 243 13.41 -10.64 -6.63
N GLY A 244 12.17 -10.34 -6.99
CA GLY A 244 11.63 -8.98 -6.97
C GLY A 244 11.66 -8.40 -5.56
N PHE A 245 11.18 -9.14 -4.56
CA PHE A 245 11.18 -8.73 -3.17
C PHE A 245 12.60 -8.43 -2.65
N PHE A 246 13.55 -9.35 -2.83
CA PHE A 246 14.92 -9.14 -2.37
C PHE A 246 15.63 -8.00 -3.11
N THR A 247 15.30 -7.78 -4.39
CA THR A 247 15.82 -6.64 -5.14
C THR A 247 15.32 -5.33 -4.53
N VAL A 248 14.02 -5.23 -4.25
CA VAL A 248 13.44 -4.04 -3.61
C VAL A 248 13.98 -3.84 -2.19
N LEU A 249 14.03 -4.89 -1.37
CA LEU A 249 14.61 -4.84 -0.03
C LEU A 249 16.05 -4.33 -0.06
N LEU A 250 16.88 -4.87 -0.97
CA LEU A 250 18.27 -4.44 -1.11
C LEU A 250 18.36 -2.96 -1.51
N LEU A 251 17.54 -2.50 -2.46
CA LEU A 251 17.51 -1.10 -2.86
C LEU A 251 17.14 -0.18 -1.68
N LEU A 252 16.10 -0.53 -0.94
CA LEU A 252 15.62 0.26 0.20
C LEU A 252 16.65 0.33 1.33
N VAL A 253 17.21 -0.83 1.73
CA VAL A 253 18.27 -0.90 2.77
C VAL A 253 19.50 -0.13 2.33
N THR A 254 19.89 -0.23 1.06
CA THR A 254 21.08 0.46 0.53
C THR A 254 20.88 1.97 0.54
N VAL A 255 19.75 2.48 0.06
CA VAL A 255 19.46 3.92 0.07
C VAL A 255 19.47 4.47 1.50
N ALA A 256 18.83 3.77 2.45
CA ALA A 256 18.81 4.19 3.85
C ALA A 256 20.22 4.16 4.47
N THR A 257 20.97 3.08 4.28
CA THR A 257 22.35 2.91 4.79
C THR A 257 23.29 3.97 4.25
N LEU A 258 23.27 4.19 2.94
CA LEU A 258 24.13 5.18 2.28
C LEU A 258 23.84 6.60 2.79
N SER A 259 22.57 6.91 3.10
CA SER A 259 22.20 8.22 3.62
C SER A 259 22.84 8.54 4.97
N TYR A 260 22.89 7.56 5.87
CA TYR A 260 23.62 7.69 7.15
C TYR A 260 25.13 7.82 7.00
N GLY A 261 25.69 7.38 5.87
CA GLY A 261 27.10 7.62 5.55
C GLY A 261 27.39 9.05 5.09
N VAL A 262 26.37 9.83 4.73
CA VAL A 262 26.53 11.21 4.23
C VAL A 262 26.22 12.23 5.31
N LEU A 263 25.10 12.07 6.01
CA LEU A 263 24.57 12.99 7.02
C LEU A 263 24.30 12.26 8.34
N THR A 264 24.40 12.99 9.44
CA THR A 264 24.02 12.48 10.77
C THR A 264 22.52 12.19 10.83
N ARG A 265 22.10 11.38 11.81
CA ARG A 265 20.67 11.09 12.03
C ARG A 265 19.85 12.36 12.21
N GLU A 266 20.34 13.31 13.01
CA GLU A 266 19.64 14.56 13.30
C GLU A 266 19.44 15.40 12.03
N GLU A 267 20.50 15.53 11.22
CA GLU A 267 20.44 16.23 9.94
C GLU A 267 19.44 15.56 8.98
N LEU A 268 19.49 14.22 8.87
CA LEU A 268 18.56 13.46 8.02
C LEU A 268 17.11 13.62 8.47
N ALA A 269 16.84 13.55 9.77
CA ALA A 269 15.50 13.67 10.34
C ALA A 269 14.88 15.06 10.09
N ALA A 270 15.73 16.10 10.01
CA ALA A 270 15.33 17.48 9.76
C ALA A 270 15.13 17.81 8.27
N LEU A 271 15.48 16.90 7.35
CA LEU A 271 15.30 17.14 5.92
C LEU A 271 13.82 17.23 5.54
N PRO A 272 13.49 17.89 4.42
CA PRO A 272 12.15 17.79 3.82
C PRO A 272 11.84 16.38 3.30
N ASN A 273 10.57 16.14 2.95
CA ASN A 273 10.10 14.80 2.56
C ASN A 273 10.81 14.22 1.33
N ASN A 274 11.32 15.01 0.39
CA ASN A 274 12.15 14.55 -0.74
C ASN A 274 13.62 14.35 -0.33
N SER A 275 13.86 13.78 0.85
CA SER A 275 15.15 13.73 1.54
C SER A 275 16.28 13.07 0.76
N MET A 276 15.99 12.10 -0.09
CA MET A 276 16.98 11.50 -1.00
C MET A 276 17.64 12.53 -1.93
N ALA A 277 16.90 13.56 -2.34
CA ALA A 277 17.44 14.63 -3.18
C ALA A 277 18.48 15.46 -2.42
N TYR A 278 18.19 15.84 -1.18
CA TYR A 278 19.09 16.61 -0.32
C TYR A 278 20.33 15.83 0.11
N VAL A 279 20.17 14.52 0.35
CA VAL A 279 21.33 13.65 0.60
C VAL A 279 22.26 13.61 -0.61
N LEU A 280 21.72 13.50 -1.83
CA LEU A 280 22.56 13.53 -3.03
C LEU A 280 23.20 14.90 -3.27
N GLU A 281 22.47 15.97 -2.98
CA GLU A 281 22.99 17.34 -3.05
C GLU A 281 24.17 17.56 -2.12
N ALA A 282 24.14 17.00 -0.90
CA ALA A 282 25.26 17.07 0.03
C ALA A 282 26.54 16.38 -0.51
N VAL A 283 26.41 15.46 -1.48
CA VAL A 283 27.54 14.74 -2.08
C VAL A 283 28.04 15.40 -3.37
N VAL A 284 27.14 15.73 -4.29
CA VAL A 284 27.51 16.17 -5.65
C VAL A 284 27.06 17.59 -5.99
N GLY A 285 26.36 18.27 -5.08
CA GLY A 285 25.82 19.61 -5.26
C GLY A 285 24.41 19.65 -5.90
N PRO A 286 23.90 20.86 -6.22
CA PRO A 286 22.48 21.07 -6.55
C PRO A 286 21.94 20.28 -7.74
N TRP A 287 22.80 19.91 -8.71
CA TRP A 287 22.38 19.09 -9.85
C TRP A 287 21.92 17.68 -9.41
N GLY A 288 22.49 17.15 -8.32
CA GLY A 288 22.08 15.87 -7.73
C GLY A 288 20.66 15.94 -7.17
N ALA A 289 20.34 16.99 -6.43
CA ALA A 289 18.97 17.24 -5.98
C ALA A 289 18.01 17.39 -7.17
N GLY A 290 18.42 18.12 -8.22
CA GLY A 290 17.62 18.28 -9.44
C GLY A 290 17.31 16.94 -10.13
N LEU A 291 18.32 16.06 -10.27
CA LEU A 291 18.16 14.73 -10.86
C LEU A 291 17.13 13.88 -10.09
N VAL A 292 17.28 13.81 -8.76
CA VAL A 292 16.37 13.03 -7.91
C VAL A 292 14.98 13.65 -7.90
N SER A 293 14.86 14.97 -7.83
CA SER A 293 13.57 15.67 -7.80
C SER A 293 12.78 15.49 -9.10
N ILE A 294 13.42 15.58 -10.26
CA ILE A 294 12.77 15.33 -11.56
C ILE A 294 12.29 13.88 -11.63
N GLY A 295 13.16 12.93 -11.27
CA GLY A 295 12.83 11.52 -11.27
C GLY A 295 11.70 11.17 -10.29
N LEU A 296 11.72 11.75 -9.08
CA LEU A 296 10.65 11.66 -8.09
C LEU A 296 9.34 12.18 -8.67
N CYS A 297 9.30 13.39 -9.23
CA CYS A 297 8.08 13.98 -9.76
C CYS A 297 7.45 13.11 -10.86
N LEU A 298 8.26 12.65 -11.82
CA LEU A 298 7.80 11.76 -12.89
C LEU A 298 7.34 10.39 -12.36
N SER A 299 8.09 9.82 -11.41
CA SER A 299 7.79 8.55 -10.74
C SER A 299 6.45 8.61 -10.00
N VAL A 300 6.26 9.65 -9.18
CA VAL A 300 5.10 9.85 -8.32
C VAL A 300 3.87 10.20 -9.14
N LEU A 301 4.00 11.00 -10.19
CA LEU A 301 2.90 11.26 -11.13
C LEU A 301 2.43 9.98 -11.81
N GLY A 302 3.37 9.15 -12.27
CA GLY A 302 3.08 7.84 -12.84
C GLY A 302 2.35 6.91 -11.87
N ALA A 303 2.87 6.82 -10.63
CA ALA A 303 2.25 6.05 -9.56
C ALA A 303 0.85 6.58 -9.25
N TYR A 304 0.67 7.90 -9.15
CA TYR A 304 -0.62 8.52 -8.89
C TYR A 304 -1.66 8.11 -9.92
N VAL A 305 -1.34 8.16 -11.23
CA VAL A 305 -2.34 7.77 -12.25
C VAL A 305 -2.67 6.28 -12.16
N SER A 306 -1.67 5.42 -11.96
CA SER A 306 -1.87 3.97 -11.84
C SER A 306 -2.70 3.61 -10.61
N TRP A 307 -2.40 4.20 -9.46
CA TRP A 307 -3.12 3.96 -8.21
C TRP A 307 -4.51 4.61 -8.20
N GLN A 308 -4.71 5.73 -8.90
CA GLN A 308 -6.06 6.28 -9.10
C GLN A 308 -6.93 5.27 -9.85
N MET A 309 -6.41 4.59 -10.88
CA MET A 309 -7.16 3.53 -11.59
C MET A 309 -7.47 2.36 -10.67
N LEU A 310 -6.50 1.93 -9.85
CA LEU A 310 -6.68 0.84 -8.89
C LEU A 310 -7.64 1.20 -7.76
N CYS A 311 -7.82 2.48 -7.40
CA CYS A 311 -8.79 2.89 -6.36
C CYS A 311 -10.24 2.54 -6.75
N ALA A 312 -10.61 2.58 -8.03
CA ALA A 312 -11.96 2.18 -8.44
C ALA A 312 -12.21 0.68 -8.34
N GLU A 313 -11.17 -0.14 -8.44
CA GLU A 313 -11.30 -1.59 -8.53
C GLU A 313 -11.93 -2.20 -7.26
N PRO A 314 -11.47 -1.94 -6.02
CA PRO A 314 -12.13 -2.43 -4.82
C PRO A 314 -13.61 -2.05 -4.74
N VAL A 315 -13.95 -0.79 -5.05
CA VAL A 315 -15.35 -0.30 -4.98
C VAL A 315 -16.21 -0.98 -6.03
N ALA A 316 -15.73 -1.08 -7.27
CA ALA A 316 -16.46 -1.74 -8.36
C ALA A 316 -16.63 -3.23 -8.09
N MET A 317 -15.56 -3.91 -7.64
CA MET A 317 -15.62 -5.33 -7.31
C MET A 317 -16.56 -5.59 -6.14
N MET A 318 -16.51 -4.80 -5.06
CA MET A 318 -17.46 -4.92 -3.94
C MET A 318 -18.92 -4.69 -4.38
N ALA A 319 -19.15 -3.84 -5.38
CA ALA A 319 -20.47 -3.63 -5.96
C ALA A 319 -20.95 -4.83 -6.80
N PHE A 320 -20.08 -5.45 -7.59
CA PHE A 320 -20.38 -6.68 -8.34
C PHE A 320 -20.64 -7.86 -7.40
N ASP A 321 -19.84 -7.95 -6.35
CA ASP A 321 -19.93 -8.92 -5.26
C ASP A 321 -21.17 -8.70 -4.37
N GLY A 322 -21.85 -7.56 -4.56
CA GLY A 322 -23.10 -7.23 -3.92
C GLY A 322 -22.97 -6.75 -2.47
N LEU A 323 -21.78 -6.33 -2.06
CA LEU A 323 -21.50 -5.70 -0.77
C LEU A 323 -21.80 -4.20 -0.79
N LEU A 324 -21.78 -3.60 -1.97
CA LEU A 324 -22.15 -2.20 -2.23
C LEU A 324 -23.27 -2.11 -3.27
N PRO A 325 -23.93 -0.93 -3.43
CA PRO A 325 -24.95 -0.75 -4.45
C PRO A 325 -24.40 -1.01 -5.85
N ARG A 326 -25.10 -1.81 -6.67
CA ARG A 326 -24.63 -2.23 -8.01
C ARG A 326 -24.30 -1.07 -8.94
N GLN A 327 -24.95 0.09 -8.73
CA GLN A 327 -24.72 1.32 -9.49
C GLN A 327 -23.27 1.82 -9.38
N LEU A 328 -22.58 1.52 -8.27
CA LEU A 328 -21.19 1.92 -8.07
C LEU A 328 -20.22 1.21 -9.02
N GLY A 329 -20.58 -0.01 -9.47
CA GLY A 329 -19.82 -0.77 -10.47
C GLY A 329 -20.16 -0.41 -11.92
N LYS A 330 -20.93 0.66 -12.18
CA LYS A 330 -21.34 1.00 -13.55
C LYS A 330 -20.11 1.36 -14.41
N ILE A 331 -20.01 0.67 -15.53
CA ILE A 331 -18.95 0.86 -16.54
C ILE A 331 -19.45 1.84 -17.61
N ASN A 332 -18.59 2.74 -18.09
CA ASN A 332 -18.91 3.67 -19.18
C ASN A 332 -18.64 3.06 -20.56
N ALA A 333 -18.92 3.83 -21.63
CA ALA A 333 -18.70 3.38 -23.01
C ALA A 333 -17.24 3.03 -23.32
N SER A 334 -16.28 3.62 -22.60
CA SER A 334 -14.85 3.35 -22.76
C SER A 334 -14.34 2.16 -21.93
N GLY A 335 -15.23 1.44 -21.22
CA GLY A 335 -14.88 0.28 -20.42
C GLY A 335 -14.32 0.59 -19.02
N ALA A 336 -14.42 1.84 -18.55
CA ALA A 336 -13.94 2.24 -17.22
C ALA A 336 -15.07 2.27 -16.18
N PRO A 337 -14.84 1.80 -14.92
CA PRO A 337 -15.81 1.88 -13.82
C PRO A 337 -15.93 3.32 -13.28
N TRP A 338 -16.52 4.21 -14.09
CA TRP A 338 -16.46 5.65 -13.87
C TRP A 338 -17.11 6.13 -12.56
N VAL A 339 -18.15 5.44 -12.07
CA VAL A 339 -18.81 5.81 -10.80
C VAL A 339 -17.89 5.53 -9.62
N ALA A 340 -17.27 4.35 -9.57
CA ALA A 340 -16.26 4.01 -8.57
C ALA A 340 -15.06 4.98 -8.63
N GLN A 341 -14.65 5.39 -9.83
CA GLN A 341 -13.59 6.37 -10.01
C GLN A 341 -13.99 7.76 -9.49
N LEU A 342 -15.21 8.20 -9.75
CA LEU A 342 -15.73 9.47 -9.29
C LEU A 342 -15.83 9.51 -7.77
N ILE A 343 -16.35 8.44 -7.15
CA ILE A 343 -16.43 8.34 -5.69
C ILE A 343 -15.04 8.36 -5.07
N SER A 344 -14.10 7.57 -5.61
CA SER A 344 -12.72 7.58 -5.13
C SER A 344 -12.11 8.98 -5.23
N THR A 345 -12.31 9.67 -6.36
CA THR A 345 -11.81 11.04 -6.58
C THR A 345 -12.46 12.06 -5.63
N ALA A 346 -13.76 11.94 -5.37
CA ALA A 346 -14.45 12.80 -4.42
C ALA A 346 -13.96 12.60 -2.98
N VAL A 347 -13.66 11.36 -2.59
CA VAL A 347 -13.14 11.04 -1.26
C VAL A 347 -11.68 11.47 -1.13
N ILE A 348 -10.87 11.34 -2.19
CA ILE A 348 -9.52 11.95 -2.25
C ILE A 348 -9.64 13.47 -2.04
N GLN A 349 -10.57 14.14 -2.73
CA GLN A 349 -10.79 15.57 -2.57
C GLN A 349 -11.17 15.94 -1.13
N LEU A 350 -12.01 15.14 -0.48
CA LEU A 350 -12.35 15.34 0.93
C LEU A 350 -11.10 15.24 1.82
N TRP A 351 -10.25 14.24 1.62
CA TRP A 351 -9.01 14.10 2.39
C TRP A 351 -7.98 15.19 2.09
N VAL A 352 -7.91 15.70 0.85
CA VAL A 352 -7.12 16.90 0.52
C VAL A 352 -7.59 18.07 1.39
N ILE A 353 -8.91 18.32 1.46
CA ILE A 353 -9.45 19.41 2.29
C ILE A 353 -9.11 19.20 3.77
N VAL A 354 -9.38 17.99 4.30
CA VAL A 354 -9.12 17.66 5.71
C VAL A 354 -7.65 17.84 6.07
N PHE A 355 -6.73 17.29 5.28
CA PHE A 355 -5.30 17.33 5.59
C PHE A 355 -4.70 18.73 5.45
N PHE A 356 -5.11 19.51 4.45
CA PHE A 356 -4.60 20.88 4.30
C PHE A 356 -5.15 21.82 5.37
N ILE A 357 -6.40 21.65 5.83
CA ILE A 357 -6.96 22.41 6.95
C ILE A 357 -6.25 22.07 8.26
N ASN A 358 -6.03 20.78 8.53
CA ASN A 358 -5.38 20.33 9.76
C ASN A 358 -3.85 20.44 9.72
N GLN A 359 -3.27 20.86 8.59
CA GLN A 359 -1.82 20.90 8.38
C GLN A 359 -1.14 19.55 8.64
N THR A 360 -1.85 18.48 8.32
CA THR A 360 -1.42 17.10 8.51
C THR A 360 -0.11 16.86 7.75
N THR A 361 0.87 16.27 8.42
CA THR A 361 2.18 15.98 7.83
C THR A 361 2.10 14.81 6.85
N TYR A 362 3.02 14.76 5.88
CA TYR A 362 3.17 13.60 5.00
C TYR A 362 3.34 12.28 5.77
N VAL A 363 4.12 12.31 6.86
CA VAL A 363 4.32 11.15 7.75
C VAL A 363 3.01 10.67 8.36
N SER A 364 2.16 11.57 8.86
CA SER A 364 0.82 11.21 9.36
C SER A 364 -0.02 10.52 8.29
N MET A 365 0.01 11.01 7.04
CA MET A 365 -0.74 10.40 5.93
C MET A 365 -0.23 8.98 5.64
N VAL A 366 1.09 8.80 5.60
CA VAL A 366 1.73 7.50 5.38
C VAL A 366 1.35 6.52 6.49
N GLN A 367 1.42 6.92 7.75
CA GLN A 367 1.10 6.04 8.88
C GLN A 367 -0.38 5.65 8.90
N LEU A 368 -1.28 6.61 8.66
CA LEU A 368 -2.72 6.35 8.56
C LEU A 368 -3.07 5.41 7.40
N ALA A 369 -2.51 5.67 6.20
CA ALA A 369 -2.72 4.80 5.05
C ALA A 369 -2.21 3.39 5.32
N THR A 370 -1.01 3.27 5.90
CA THR A 370 -0.37 1.98 6.19
C THR A 370 -1.23 1.14 7.11
N VAL A 371 -1.75 1.71 8.21
CA VAL A 371 -2.65 1.00 9.14
C VAL A 371 -3.88 0.43 8.43
N LEU A 372 -4.46 1.19 7.50
CA LEU A 372 -5.62 0.73 6.72
C LEU A 372 -5.26 -0.41 5.75
N TYR A 373 -4.04 -0.42 5.20
CA TYR A 373 -3.52 -1.53 4.39
C TYR A 373 -3.20 -2.80 5.22
N LEU A 374 -2.95 -2.69 6.52
CA LEU A 374 -2.70 -3.87 7.36
C LEU A 374 -3.94 -4.76 7.53
N VAL A 375 -5.14 -4.19 7.40
CA VAL A 375 -6.41 -4.91 7.57
C VAL A 375 -6.51 -6.13 6.64
N PRO A 376 -6.36 -6.01 5.30
CA PRO A 376 -6.34 -7.18 4.44
C PRO A 376 -5.18 -8.15 4.73
N TYR A 377 -4.01 -7.67 5.15
CA TYR A 377 -2.85 -8.52 5.38
C TYR A 377 -3.08 -9.44 6.57
N VAL A 378 -3.53 -8.90 7.71
CA VAL A 378 -3.81 -9.69 8.91
C VAL A 378 -4.91 -10.71 8.66
N PHE A 379 -6.01 -10.31 8.00
CA PHE A 379 -7.14 -11.21 7.78
C PHE A 379 -6.88 -12.26 6.70
N SER A 380 -6.06 -11.96 5.69
CA SER A 380 -5.66 -12.95 4.70
C SER A 380 -4.68 -13.98 5.29
N ALA A 381 -3.74 -13.53 6.14
CA ALA A 381 -2.90 -14.45 6.90
C ALA A 381 -3.74 -15.35 7.81
N PHE A 382 -4.74 -14.77 8.51
CA PHE A 382 -5.66 -15.54 9.34
C PHE A 382 -6.50 -16.54 8.54
N TYR A 383 -6.99 -16.17 7.36
CA TYR A 383 -7.69 -17.10 6.49
C TYR A 383 -6.80 -18.28 6.08
N LEU A 384 -5.53 -18.04 5.74
CA LEU A 384 -4.61 -19.13 5.40
C LEU A 384 -4.34 -20.06 6.59
N ILE A 385 -4.29 -19.55 7.83
CA ILE A 385 -4.25 -20.38 9.05
C ILE A 385 -5.47 -21.29 9.13
N LEU A 386 -6.67 -20.75 8.89
CA LEU A 386 -7.92 -21.53 8.91
C LEU A 386 -7.95 -22.60 7.82
N LEU A 387 -7.54 -22.26 6.59
CA LEU A 387 -7.41 -23.25 5.52
C LEU A 387 -6.42 -24.35 5.88
N ALA A 388 -5.30 -24.00 6.51
CA ALA A 388 -4.27 -24.99 6.82
C ALA A 388 -4.61 -25.87 8.03
N THR A 389 -5.43 -25.41 8.96
CA THR A 389 -5.82 -26.16 10.17
C THR A 389 -7.16 -26.88 10.02
N ARG A 390 -8.15 -26.25 9.38
CA ARG A 390 -9.53 -26.73 9.27
C ARG A 390 -9.94 -27.13 7.86
N GLY A 391 -9.13 -26.84 6.84
CA GLY A 391 -9.46 -27.07 5.43
C GLY A 391 -10.46 -26.06 4.84
N LYS A 392 -11.07 -25.21 5.66
CA LYS A 392 -12.09 -24.22 5.28
C LYS A 392 -12.02 -22.98 6.16
N GLY A 393 -12.62 -21.88 5.70
CA GLY A 393 -12.82 -20.66 6.49
C GLY A 393 -13.81 -20.82 7.64
N ILE A 394 -14.13 -19.72 8.33
CA ILE A 394 -15.21 -19.66 9.31
C ILE A 394 -16.52 -19.78 8.53
N SER A 395 -17.23 -20.90 8.73
CA SER A 395 -18.51 -21.15 8.08
C SER A 395 -19.52 -20.06 8.43
N HIS A 396 -19.89 -19.27 7.42
CA HIS A 396 -20.99 -18.30 7.47
C HIS A 396 -22.19 -18.85 6.69
N PRO A 397 -23.45 -18.49 7.01
CA PRO A 397 -24.64 -18.92 6.27
C PRO A 397 -24.63 -18.66 4.74
N ALA A 398 -23.69 -17.87 4.22
CA ALA A 398 -23.48 -17.64 2.78
C ALA A 398 -22.10 -18.10 2.26
N ALA A 399 -21.25 -18.70 3.11
CA ALA A 399 -19.94 -19.21 2.71
C ALA A 399 -20.12 -20.42 1.77
N GLY A 400 -19.59 -20.33 0.55
CA GLY A 400 -19.71 -21.36 -0.48
C GLY A 400 -21.03 -21.39 -1.28
N THR A 401 -21.98 -20.45 -1.07
CA THR A 401 -23.22 -20.38 -1.87
C THR A 401 -23.22 -19.27 -2.92
N ARG A 402 -22.34 -18.27 -2.79
CA ARG A 402 -22.25 -17.11 -3.71
C ARG A 402 -20.94 -16.99 -4.49
N PHE A 403 -19.92 -17.77 -4.13
CA PHE A 403 -18.59 -17.73 -4.75
C PHE A 403 -17.92 -19.10 -4.68
N ASP A 404 -17.09 -19.41 -5.68
CA ASP A 404 -16.40 -20.68 -5.82
C ASP A 404 -15.18 -20.74 -4.89
N ASP A 405 -15.34 -21.43 -3.76
CA ASP A 405 -14.28 -21.72 -2.80
C ASP A 405 -13.56 -23.04 -3.10
N SER A 406 -13.69 -23.62 -4.29
CA SER A 406 -12.94 -24.82 -4.66
C SER A 406 -11.44 -24.51 -4.83
N GLY A 407 -10.62 -25.55 -4.75
CA GLY A 407 -9.18 -25.43 -4.82
C GLY A 407 -8.51 -26.78 -4.95
N PRO A 408 -7.26 -26.83 -5.44
CA PRO A 408 -6.51 -28.07 -5.49
C PRO A 408 -6.31 -28.65 -4.09
N GLU A 409 -6.37 -29.98 -3.97
CA GLU A 409 -5.93 -30.65 -2.75
C GLU A 409 -4.44 -30.39 -2.53
N VAL A 410 -4.07 -30.13 -1.28
CA VAL A 410 -2.68 -29.81 -0.92
C VAL A 410 -2.15 -30.88 0.02
N SER A 411 -0.95 -31.38 -0.28
CA SER A 411 -0.33 -32.42 0.54
C SER A 411 -0.14 -31.98 2.00
N HIS A 412 -0.17 -32.92 2.95
CA HIS A 412 0.04 -32.61 4.36
C HIS A 412 1.35 -31.85 4.63
N LYS A 413 2.42 -32.16 3.89
CA LYS A 413 3.73 -31.51 4.02
C LYS A 413 3.69 -30.05 3.57
N GLU A 414 3.06 -29.76 2.45
CA GLU A 414 2.87 -28.39 1.96
C GLU A 414 1.91 -27.61 2.86
N ASN A 415 0.86 -28.27 3.35
CA ASN A 415 -0.09 -27.66 4.27
C ASN A 415 0.56 -27.16 5.57
N ARG A 416 1.51 -27.94 6.14
CA ARG A 416 2.32 -27.52 7.29
C ARG A 416 3.21 -26.31 6.98
N ARG A 417 3.78 -26.24 5.77
CA ARG A 417 4.57 -25.08 5.33
C ARG A 417 3.71 -23.84 5.19
N HIS A 418 2.52 -23.98 4.60
CA HIS A 418 1.56 -22.88 4.47
C HIS A 418 1.13 -22.36 5.84
N LEU A 419 0.90 -23.25 6.81
CA LEU A 419 0.59 -22.86 8.18
C LEU A 419 1.72 -22.06 8.82
N ALA A 420 2.98 -22.49 8.68
CA ALA A 420 4.13 -21.78 9.23
C ALA A 420 4.27 -20.36 8.64
N VAL A 421 4.14 -20.24 7.32
CA VAL A 421 4.15 -18.93 6.63
C VAL A 421 2.99 -18.04 7.11
N ALA A 422 1.78 -18.61 7.22
CA ALA A 422 0.60 -17.87 7.65
C ALA A 422 0.70 -17.39 9.10
N LEU A 423 1.24 -18.21 10.01
CA LEU A 423 1.47 -17.82 11.41
C LEU A 423 2.51 -16.70 11.51
N LEU A 424 3.62 -16.81 10.77
CA LEU A 424 4.64 -15.77 10.73
C LEU A 424 4.07 -14.45 10.22
N ALA A 425 3.34 -14.47 9.10
CA ALA A 425 2.69 -13.29 8.54
C ALA A 425 1.65 -12.70 9.51
N PHE A 426 0.84 -13.55 10.16
CA PHE A 426 -0.20 -13.11 11.10
C PHE A 426 0.40 -12.45 12.34
N VAL A 427 1.42 -13.06 12.96
CA VAL A 427 2.12 -12.48 14.12
C VAL A 427 2.79 -11.16 13.73
N TYR A 428 3.46 -11.12 12.57
CA TYR A 428 4.05 -9.89 12.06
C TYR A 428 3.00 -8.80 11.82
N SER A 429 1.87 -9.10 11.16
CA SER A 429 0.79 -8.12 10.95
C SER A 429 0.19 -7.61 12.26
N LEU A 430 0.03 -8.47 13.28
CA LEU A 430 -0.42 -8.03 14.62
C LEU A 430 0.62 -7.13 15.30
N TRP A 431 1.91 -7.46 15.16
CA TRP A 431 2.97 -6.63 15.68
C TRP A 431 3.01 -5.26 14.99
N LEU A 432 2.71 -5.17 13.69
CA LEU A 432 2.61 -3.89 12.99
C LEU A 432 1.46 -3.01 13.52
N PHE A 433 0.31 -3.61 13.88
CA PHE A 433 -0.78 -2.89 14.56
C PHE A 433 -0.37 -2.41 15.95
N TYR A 434 0.41 -3.21 16.68
CA TYR A 434 0.96 -2.81 17.97
C TYR A 434 2.02 -1.71 17.84
N ALA A 435 2.84 -1.78 16.79
CA ALA A 435 3.89 -0.81 16.52
C ALA A 435 3.34 0.53 16.01
N ALA A 436 2.17 0.50 15.38
CA ALA A 436 1.44 1.70 14.99
C ALA A 436 1.09 2.54 16.22
N ASP A 437 1.30 3.85 16.13
CA ASP A 437 0.77 4.76 17.13
C ASP A 437 -0.76 4.62 17.19
N LEU A 438 -1.27 4.44 18.41
CA LEU A 438 -2.66 4.14 18.71
C LEU A 438 -3.60 5.13 18.01
N LYS A 439 -3.21 6.41 17.89
CA LYS A 439 -4.04 7.42 17.22
C LYS A 439 -4.35 7.06 15.77
N TYR A 440 -3.41 6.48 15.02
CA TYR A 440 -3.66 6.07 13.63
C TYR A 440 -4.53 4.82 13.53
N VAL A 441 -4.45 3.92 14.52
CA VAL A 441 -5.37 2.77 14.63
C VAL A 441 -6.80 3.24 14.88
N LEU A 442 -6.97 4.20 15.80
CA LEU A 442 -8.27 4.80 16.11
C LEU A 442 -8.83 5.61 14.94
N PHE A 443 -8.01 6.41 14.28
CA PHE A 443 -8.40 7.14 13.08
C PHE A 443 -8.71 6.22 11.90
N GLY A 444 -7.99 5.11 11.77
CA GLY A 444 -8.31 4.05 10.80
C GLY A 444 -9.69 3.44 11.07
N ALA A 445 -9.98 3.09 12.33
CA ALA A 445 -11.30 2.59 12.72
C ALA A 445 -12.41 3.63 12.46
N LEU A 446 -12.17 4.89 12.81
CA LEU A 446 -13.08 6.00 12.53
C LEU A 446 -13.33 6.19 11.04
N ALA A 447 -12.30 6.10 10.20
CA ALA A 447 -12.41 6.24 8.75
C ALA A 447 -13.23 5.11 8.10
N VAL A 448 -13.25 3.92 8.71
CA VAL A 448 -14.06 2.78 8.23
C VAL A 448 -15.56 2.96 8.54
N LEU A 449 -15.93 3.67 9.62
CA LEU A 449 -17.32 3.80 10.06
C LEU A 449 -18.30 4.37 9.01
N PRO A 450 -17.97 5.44 8.25
CA PRO A 450 -18.83 5.92 7.16
C PRO A 450 -19.16 4.86 6.11
N GLY A 451 -18.27 3.87 5.91
CA GLY A 451 -18.50 2.75 5.00
C GLY A 451 -19.61 1.80 5.43
N LEU A 452 -19.98 1.80 6.72
CA LEU A 452 -21.12 1.02 7.20
C LEU A 452 -22.43 1.49 6.56
N ILE A 453 -22.56 2.78 6.24
CA ILE A 453 -23.81 3.34 5.66
C ILE A 453 -24.16 2.65 4.33
N PRO A 454 -23.31 2.67 3.28
CA PRO A 454 -23.62 2.00 2.02
C PRO A 454 -23.67 0.47 2.14
N TYR A 455 -22.90 -0.16 3.04
CA TYR A 455 -22.94 -1.60 3.26
C TYR A 455 -24.29 -2.05 3.87
N VAL A 456 -24.68 -1.42 4.99
CA VAL A 456 -25.94 -1.70 5.69
C VAL A 456 -27.13 -1.38 4.78
N GLY A 457 -27.09 -0.24 4.09
CA GLY A 457 -28.13 0.14 3.12
C GLY A 457 -28.31 -0.91 2.02
N THR A 458 -27.21 -1.48 1.50
CA THR A 458 -27.25 -2.54 0.49
C THR A 458 -27.87 -3.83 1.04
N ARG A 459 -27.52 -4.22 2.27
CA ARG A 459 -28.09 -5.41 2.94
C ARG A 459 -29.58 -5.27 3.20
N LEU A 460 -30.00 -4.12 3.72
CA LEU A 460 -31.40 -3.82 3.99
C LEU A 460 -32.22 -3.84 2.69
N TYR A 461 -31.70 -3.23 1.61
CA TYR A 461 -32.35 -3.27 0.29
C TYR A 461 -32.53 -4.70 -0.24
N LYS A 462 -31.54 -5.58 -0.01
CA LYS A 462 -31.60 -7.00 -0.40
C LYS A 462 -32.41 -7.89 0.56
N LYS A 463 -32.93 -7.34 1.66
CA LYS A 463 -33.62 -8.08 2.73
C LYS A 463 -32.76 -9.21 3.33
N GLU A 464 -31.46 -8.96 3.43
CA GLU A 464 -30.49 -9.89 4.03
C GLU A 464 -30.20 -9.48 5.49
N PRO A 465 -29.87 -10.44 6.38
CA PRO A 465 -29.37 -10.09 7.70
C PRO A 465 -28.10 -9.23 7.55
N VAL A 466 -28.06 -8.13 8.30
CA VAL A 466 -26.99 -7.12 8.16
C VAL A 466 -25.65 -7.66 8.68
N PHE A 467 -25.67 -8.26 9.87
CA PHE A 467 -24.51 -8.84 10.53
C PHE A 467 -24.89 -10.14 11.24
N ASN A 468 -23.95 -11.10 11.29
CA ASN A 468 -24.03 -12.25 12.19
C ASN A 468 -23.49 -11.91 13.60
N ALA A 469 -23.59 -12.86 14.55
CA ALA A 469 -23.15 -12.66 15.94
C ALA A 469 -21.66 -12.27 16.07
N PHE A 470 -20.78 -12.87 15.27
CA PHE A 470 -19.36 -12.53 15.24
C PHE A 470 -19.11 -11.15 14.60
N GLU A 471 -19.78 -10.85 13.50
CA GLU A 471 -19.68 -9.54 12.83
C GLU A 471 -20.18 -8.41 13.72
N TRP A 472 -21.22 -8.64 14.53
CA TRP A 472 -21.67 -7.68 15.55
C TRP A 472 -20.58 -7.31 16.54
N VAL A 473 -19.80 -8.29 17.03
CA VAL A 473 -18.66 -8.02 17.91
C VAL A 473 -17.63 -7.13 17.21
N VAL A 474 -17.29 -7.44 15.95
CA VAL A 474 -16.33 -6.65 15.17
C VAL A 474 -16.84 -5.21 14.93
N VAL A 475 -18.10 -5.04 14.53
CA VAL A 475 -18.72 -3.72 14.35
C VAL A 475 -18.68 -2.92 15.65
N SER A 476 -19.05 -3.53 16.77
CA SER A 476 -19.03 -2.86 18.08
C SER A 476 -17.63 -2.42 18.47
N LEU A 477 -16.60 -3.24 18.23
CA LEU A 477 -15.21 -2.86 18.50
C LEU A 477 -14.76 -1.67 17.63
N ILE A 478 -15.06 -1.69 16.32
CA ILE A 478 -14.74 -0.58 15.41
C ILE A 478 -15.49 0.70 15.83
N ALA A 479 -16.77 0.58 16.22
CA ALA A 479 -17.58 1.70 16.69
C ALA A 479 -17.04 2.30 17.99
N VAL A 480 -16.68 1.47 18.98
CA VAL A 480 -16.08 1.93 20.23
C VAL A 480 -14.74 2.62 19.96
N ALA A 481 -13.87 2.03 19.13
CA ALA A 481 -12.60 2.63 18.74
C ALA A 481 -12.80 3.97 18.01
N GLY A 482 -13.75 4.05 17.08
CA GLY A 482 -14.07 5.29 16.38
C GLY A 482 -14.65 6.37 17.31
N CYS A 483 -15.55 6.02 18.23
CA CYS A 483 -16.06 6.93 19.25
C CYS A 483 -14.95 7.46 20.16
N TYR A 484 -14.01 6.60 20.55
CA TYR A 484 -12.85 7.00 21.33
C TYR A 484 -11.92 7.94 20.53
N GLY A 485 -11.73 7.69 19.23
CA GLY A 485 -11.02 8.60 18.33
C GLY A 485 -11.71 9.98 18.22
N ILE A 486 -13.03 10.03 18.10
CA ILE A 486 -13.81 11.28 18.10
C ILE A 486 -13.64 12.02 19.44
N TYR A 487 -13.74 11.30 20.56
CA TYR A 487 -13.49 11.88 21.87
C TYR A 487 -12.09 12.47 21.99
N GLY A 488 -11.07 11.78 21.45
CA GLY A 488 -9.71 12.26 21.38
C GLY A 488 -9.57 13.59 20.61
N ILE A 489 -10.26 13.71 19.48
CA ILE A 489 -10.31 14.94 18.67
C ILE A 489 -10.99 16.08 19.44
N ILE A 490 -12.16 15.82 20.03
CA ILE A 490 -12.96 16.84 20.74
C ILE A 490 -12.21 17.37 21.97
N THR A 491 -11.51 16.50 22.69
CA THR A 491 -10.74 16.86 23.88
C THR A 491 -9.38 17.50 23.57
N GLY A 492 -8.97 17.52 22.30
CA GLY A 492 -7.65 17.99 21.88
C GLY A 492 -6.51 17.06 22.30
N THR A 493 -6.80 15.87 22.82
CA THR A 493 -5.78 14.87 23.17
C THR A 493 -5.21 14.16 21.94
N MET A 494 -5.93 14.21 20.81
CA MET A 494 -5.47 13.68 19.53
C MET A 494 -5.74 14.69 18.41
N SER A 495 -4.76 14.87 17.53
CA SER A 495 -4.89 15.61 16.27
C SER A 495 -4.23 14.82 15.13
N LEU A 496 -4.64 15.13 13.91
CA LEU A 496 -4.36 14.33 12.72
C LEU A 496 -3.22 14.91 11.87
#